data_AF-A0A7Y0S2L3-F1
#
_entry.id   AF-A0A7Y0S2L3-F1
#
_cell.length_a   1.000
_cell.length_b   1.000
_cell.length_c   1.000
_cell.angle_alpha   90.00
_cell.angle_beta   90.00
_cell.angle_gamma   90.00
#
_symmetry.space_group_name_H-M   'P 1'
#
loop_
_entity.id
_entity.type
_entity.pdbx_description
1 polymer ?
#
loop_
_entity_poly.entity_id
_entity_poly.type
_entity_poly.pdbx_seq_one_letter_code
_entity_poly.pdbx_strand_id
1 'polypeptide(L)'
;QVSRSPVNLTLVPEAIPAIEESTQVVDRVIAEDRTVYGINTGFGLLANTRIAPEDLETLQRSIVLSHAAGIGEFMSDETVRLMMV
;
A
#
# COMPACT_ATOMS: atom_id res chain seq x y z
N GLN A 1 -14.33 15.59 -12.55
CA GLN A 1 -14.25 16.84 -11.76
C GLN A 1 -12.91 16.94 -11.06
N VAL A 2 -12.53 15.92 -10.27
CA VAL A 2 -11.23 15.79 -9.58
C VAL A 2 -10.00 15.95 -10.49
N SER A 3 -10.06 15.39 -11.71
CA SER A 3 -8.97 15.49 -12.70
C SER A 3 -8.69 16.95 -13.12
N ARG A 4 -9.77 17.73 -13.35
CA ARG A 4 -9.72 19.06 -13.97
C ARG A 4 -9.26 20.19 -13.05
N SER A 5 -9.42 20.03 -11.74
CA SER A 5 -9.05 21.06 -10.75
C SER A 5 -8.84 20.43 -9.37
N PRO A 6 -7.99 21.02 -8.50
CA PRO A 6 -7.87 20.60 -7.10
C PRO A 6 -9.23 20.59 -6.39
N VAL A 7 -9.45 19.58 -5.54
CA VAL A 7 -10.65 19.44 -4.72
C VAL A 7 -10.26 19.07 -3.30
N ASN A 8 -11.08 19.47 -2.34
CA ASN A 8 -10.97 18.96 -0.98
C ASN A 8 -11.78 17.68 -0.87
N LEU A 9 -11.14 16.62 -0.38
CA LEU A 9 -11.77 15.33 -0.13
C LEU A 9 -11.78 15.06 1.37
N THR A 10 -12.80 14.35 1.82
CA THR A 10 -12.92 13.88 3.20
C THR A 10 -13.58 12.52 3.15
N LEU A 11 -13.08 11.59 3.96
CA LEU A 11 -13.75 10.31 4.13
C LEU A 11 -15.04 10.54 4.91
N VAL A 12 -16.11 9.89 4.49
CA VAL A 12 -17.33 9.83 5.30
C VAL A 12 -17.00 9.11 6.62
N PRO A 13 -17.44 9.59 7.79
CA PRO A 13 -17.08 8.98 9.08
C PRO A 13 -17.40 7.48 9.15
N GLU A 14 -18.42 7.05 8.43
CA GLU A 14 -18.89 5.66 8.36
C GLU A 14 -17.90 4.72 7.64
N ALA A 15 -16.95 5.25 6.87
CA ALA A 15 -15.90 4.45 6.22
C ALA A 15 -14.78 4.05 7.19
N ILE A 16 -14.57 4.82 8.26
CA ILE A 16 -13.45 4.62 9.19
C ILE A 16 -13.51 3.25 9.88
N PRO A 17 -14.65 2.78 10.44
CA PRO A 17 -14.70 1.48 11.11
C PRO A 17 -14.32 0.30 10.20
N ALA A 18 -14.72 0.34 8.92
CA ALA A 18 -14.38 -0.73 7.97
C ALA A 18 -12.88 -0.74 7.63
N ILE A 19 -12.26 0.44 7.53
CA ILE A 19 -10.80 0.56 7.33
C ILE A 19 -10.07 -0.01 8.55
N GLU A 20 -10.47 0.38 9.75
CA GLU A 20 -9.88 -0.10 11.01
C GLU A 20 -10.03 -1.62 11.16
N GLU A 21 -11.21 -2.17 10.84
CA GLU A 21 -11.44 -3.62 10.87
C GLU A 21 -10.50 -4.35 9.89
N SER A 22 -10.31 -3.80 8.68
CA SER A 22 -9.38 -4.35 7.70
C SER A 22 -7.93 -4.29 8.20
N THR A 23 -7.52 -3.20 8.85
CA THR A 23 -6.19 -3.09 9.44
C THR A 23 -5.98 -4.14 10.53
N GLN A 24 -6.97 -4.35 11.40
CA GLN A 24 -6.90 -5.38 12.44
C GLN A 24 -6.76 -6.80 11.87
N VAL A 25 -7.28 -7.08 10.67
CA VAL A 25 -7.05 -8.37 10.00
C VAL A 25 -5.56 -8.58 9.72
N VAL A 26 -4.86 -7.56 9.24
CA VAL A 26 -3.42 -7.61 8.97
C VAL A 26 -2.64 -7.81 10.27
N ASP A 27 -2.98 -7.08 11.33
CA ASP A 27 -2.35 -7.22 12.65
C ASP A 27 -2.52 -8.64 13.21
N ARG A 28 -3.73 -9.21 13.09
CA ARG A 28 -3.99 -10.60 13.49
C ARG A 28 -3.17 -11.60 12.69
N VAL A 29 -3.04 -11.41 11.38
CA VAL A 29 -2.21 -12.31 10.53
C VAL A 29 -0.76 -12.33 11.02
N ILE A 30 -0.21 -11.18 11.38
CA ILE A 30 1.16 -11.06 11.90
C ILE A 30 1.26 -11.73 13.28
N ALA A 31 0.30 -11.46 14.18
CA ALA A 31 0.26 -12.05 15.52
C ALA A 31 0.07 -13.58 15.52
N GLU A 32 -0.68 -14.12 14.55
CA GLU A 32 -0.92 -15.55 14.35
C GLU A 32 0.24 -16.27 13.64
N ASP A 33 1.33 -15.56 13.31
CA ASP A 33 2.50 -16.08 12.60
C ASP A 33 2.16 -16.69 11.21
N ARG A 34 1.02 -16.34 10.63
CA ARG A 34 0.53 -16.89 9.36
C ARG A 34 1.30 -16.31 8.19
N THR A 35 1.78 -17.16 7.27
CA THR A 35 2.47 -16.72 6.05
C THR A 35 1.46 -16.16 5.04
N VAL A 36 1.58 -14.87 4.71
CA VAL A 36 0.70 -14.16 3.76
C VAL A 36 1.51 -13.27 2.82
N TYR A 37 1.23 -13.39 1.52
CA TYR A 37 1.92 -12.67 0.46
C TYR A 37 1.87 -11.15 0.65
N GLY A 38 3.03 -10.51 0.57
CA GLY A 38 3.15 -9.05 0.68
C GLY A 38 2.92 -8.48 2.08
N ILE A 39 2.64 -9.34 3.08
CA ILE A 39 2.62 -8.97 4.49
C ILE A 39 3.93 -9.41 5.15
N ASN A 40 4.22 -10.71 5.17
CA ASN A 40 5.43 -11.28 5.78
C ASN A 40 6.19 -12.23 4.84
N THR A 41 6.03 -12.02 3.53
CA THR A 41 6.84 -12.66 2.50
C THR A 41 7.57 -11.62 1.65
N GLY A 42 8.57 -12.05 0.89
CA GLY A 42 9.08 -11.27 -0.23
C GLY A 42 8.03 -11.06 -1.33
N PHE A 43 8.38 -10.27 -2.34
CA PHE A 43 7.54 -9.95 -3.50
C PHE A 43 8.06 -10.64 -4.77
N GLY A 44 7.17 -10.90 -5.74
CA GLY A 44 7.54 -11.49 -7.03
C GLY A 44 8.23 -12.85 -6.87
N LEU A 45 9.46 -12.98 -7.39
CA LEU A 45 10.29 -14.20 -7.27
C LEU A 45 10.51 -14.65 -5.82
N LEU A 46 10.43 -13.74 -4.85
CA LEU A 46 10.62 -14.02 -3.42
C LEU A 46 9.30 -14.24 -2.67
N ALA A 47 8.17 -14.44 -3.37
CA ALA A 47 6.85 -14.65 -2.76
C ALA A 47 6.79 -15.82 -1.77
N ASN A 48 7.66 -16.82 -1.92
CA ASN A 48 7.73 -17.98 -1.02
C ASN A 48 8.77 -17.83 0.10
N THR A 49 9.46 -16.70 0.17
CA THR A 49 10.46 -16.41 1.19
C THR A 49 9.81 -15.66 2.34
N ARG A 50 9.84 -16.24 3.54
CA ARG A 50 9.33 -15.62 4.76
C ARG A 50 10.27 -14.50 5.25
N ILE A 51 9.69 -13.42 5.77
CA ILE A 51 10.40 -12.27 6.32
C ILE A 51 10.10 -12.17 7.82
N ALA A 52 11.13 -11.84 8.62
CA ALA A 52 10.98 -11.70 10.06
C ALA A 52 10.16 -10.45 10.42
N PRO A 53 9.37 -10.46 11.51
CA PRO A 53 8.56 -9.32 11.95
C PRO A 53 9.33 -7.99 12.06
N GLU A 54 10.56 -8.04 12.57
CA GLU A 54 11.45 -6.89 12.74
C GLU A 54 11.89 -6.25 11.41
N ASP A 55 11.86 -7.01 10.32
CA ASP A 55 12.25 -6.56 8.99
C ASP A 55 11.06 -6.06 8.14
N LEU A 56 9.82 -6.19 8.62
CA LEU A 56 8.63 -5.87 7.83
C LEU A 56 8.55 -4.39 7.44
N GLU A 57 8.94 -3.48 8.32
CA GLU A 57 8.99 -2.05 7.99
C GLU A 57 10.01 -1.79 6.85
N THR A 58 11.19 -2.40 6.96
CA THR A 58 12.24 -2.33 5.92
C THR A 58 11.76 -2.92 4.60
N LEU A 59 11.06 -4.06 4.64
CA LEU A 59 10.46 -4.73 3.49
C LEU A 59 9.46 -3.80 2.77
N GLN A 60 8.51 -3.20 3.49
CA GLN A 60 7.49 -2.31 2.92
C GLN A 60 8.11 -1.01 2.35
N ARG A 61 9.17 -0.48 2.97
CA ARG A 61 9.92 0.63 2.38
C ARG A 61 10.67 0.21 1.11
N SER A 62 11.29 -0.96 1.12
CA SER A 62 12.11 -1.45 0.01
C SER A 62 11.29 -1.75 -1.24
N ILE A 63 10.04 -2.23 -1.09
CA ILE A 63 9.19 -2.51 -2.25
C ILE A 63 8.84 -1.24 -3.02
N VAL A 64 8.52 -0.14 -2.33
CA VAL A 64 8.30 1.17 -2.96
C VAL A 64 9.54 1.62 -3.72
N LEU A 65 10.72 1.55 -3.10
CA LEU A 65 11.98 1.99 -3.72
C LEU A 65 12.38 1.15 -4.94
N SER A 66 12.21 -0.17 -4.88
CA SER A 66 12.55 -1.08 -5.98
C SER A 66 11.61 -0.95 -7.19
N HIS A 67 10.37 -0.50 -6.98
CA HIS A 67 9.36 -0.34 -8.03
C HIS A 67 9.20 1.11 -8.50
N ALA A 68 9.83 2.07 -7.84
CA ALA A 68 9.95 3.47 -8.28
C ALA A 68 10.91 3.61 -9.47
N ALA A 69 10.67 2.85 -10.54
CA ALA A 69 11.47 2.74 -11.75
C ALA A 69 10.82 3.43 -12.95
N GLY A 70 9.94 4.41 -12.71
CA GLY A 70 9.32 5.22 -13.77
C GLY A 70 10.37 6.02 -14.53
N ILE A 71 10.24 6.07 -15.86
CA ILE A 71 11.14 6.80 -16.77
C ILE A 71 10.33 7.66 -17.74
N GLY A 72 10.99 8.66 -18.34
CA GLY A 72 10.38 9.56 -19.31
C GLY A 72 9.74 10.80 -18.66
N GLU A 73 8.89 11.47 -19.44
CA GLU A 73 8.19 12.66 -18.99
C GLU A 73 7.15 12.34 -17.91
N PHE A 74 6.97 13.27 -16.97
CA PHE A 74 5.94 13.14 -15.95
C PHE A 74 4.54 13.19 -16.57
N MET A 75 3.62 12.43 -15.97
CA MET A 75 2.20 12.58 -16.27
C MET A 75 1.72 13.97 -15.84
N SER A 76 0.72 14.50 -16.54
CA SER A 76 0.07 15.75 -16.13
C SER A 76 -0.58 15.59 -14.75
N ASP A 77 -0.60 16.67 -13.98
CA ASP A 77 -1.24 16.69 -12.65
C ASP A 77 -2.71 16.25 -12.69
N GLU A 78 -3.40 16.50 -13.81
CA GLU A 78 -4.77 16.03 -14.03
C GLU A 78 -4.86 14.50 -13.99
N THR A 79 -3.95 13.82 -14.67
CA THR A 79 -3.88 12.35 -14.71
C THR A 79 -3.48 11.80 -13.34
N VAL A 80 -2.48 12.41 -12.70
CA VAL A 80 -2.01 11.99 -11.36
C VAL A 80 -3.11 12.11 -10.31
N ARG A 81 -3.86 13.23 -10.29
CA ARG A 81 -5.00 13.40 -9.37
C ARG A 81 -6.08 12.33 -9.58
N LEU A 82 -6.35 11.95 -10.82
CA LEU A 82 -7.32 10.89 -11.12
C LEU A 82 -6.84 9.51 -10.66
N MET A 83 -5.53 9.24 -10.67
CA MET A 83 -4.97 7.98 -10.20
C MET A 83 -5.09 7.82 -8.67
N MET A 84 -5.08 8.92 -7.92
CA MET A 84 -5.06 8.91 -6.45
C MET A 84 -6.45 8.76 -5.80
N VAL A 85 -7.54 8.99 -6.54
CA VAL A 85 -8.91 9.13 -6.01
C VAL A 85 -9.84 8.12 -6.64
#